data_AF-A0A960XUP9-F1
#
_entry.id   AF-A0A960XUP9-F1
#
_cell.length_a   1.000
_cell.length_b   1.000
_cell.length_c   1.000
_cell.angle_alpha   90.00
_cell.angle_beta   90.00
_cell.angle_gamma   90.00
#
_symmetry.space_group_name_H-M   'P 1'
#
loop_
_entity.id
_entity.type
_entity.pdbx_description
1 polymer ?
#
loop_
_entity_poly.entity_id
_entity_poly.type
_entity_poly.pdbx_seq_one_letter_code
_entity_poly.pdbx_strand_id
1 'polypeptide(L)'
;NSLDLPPLAETARIVLCSNRLGAVCGCEYAEEWGTRCRHFYWSNELGLIYLEPDLPAGIPDTPELTVFEMNDRGEVVGAMRSQARENSRHAFVWTQTQGLQDLNQMLTTGSDKDVLLEAAVCINQNGTILVRGRRISTRQKTFCVLYPVQ
;
A
#
# COMPACT_ATOMS: atom_id res chain seq x y z
N ASN A 1 10.74 -25.83 -19.56
CA ASN A 1 11.16 -24.55 -20.14
C ASN A 1 11.27 -23.52 -19.04
N SER A 2 12.39 -23.53 -18.30
CA SER A 2 12.75 -22.40 -17.45
C SER A 2 13.31 -21.33 -18.37
N LEU A 3 12.66 -20.18 -18.39
CA LEU A 3 13.19 -18.99 -19.05
C LEU A 3 14.18 -18.38 -18.06
N ASP A 4 15.48 -18.48 -18.37
CA ASP A 4 16.49 -17.71 -17.64
C ASP A 4 16.16 -16.22 -17.81
N LEU A 5 16.01 -15.51 -16.69
CA LEU A 5 15.76 -14.09 -16.70
C LEU A 5 17.01 -13.39 -17.27
N PRO A 6 16.86 -12.49 -18.26
CA PRO A 6 17.99 -11.73 -18.79
C PRO A 6 18.65 -10.89 -17.68
N PRO A 7 19.95 -10.56 -17.78
CA PRO A 7 20.62 -9.70 -16.82
C PRO A 7 19.88 -8.35 -16.74
N LEU A 8 19.68 -7.88 -15.50
CA LEU A 8 18.90 -6.71 -15.12
C LEU A 8 19.32 -5.47 -15.93
N ALA A 9 18.64 -5.21 -17.03
CA ALA A 9 18.79 -3.98 -17.78
C ALA A 9 17.97 -2.89 -17.04
N GLU A 10 18.67 -2.14 -16.18
CA GLU A 10 18.33 -0.85 -15.56
C GLU A 10 17.09 -0.78 -14.64
N THR A 11 15.99 -1.49 -14.91
CA THR A 11 14.85 -1.63 -13.97
C THR A 11 14.19 -3.01 -14.05
N ALA A 12 13.72 -3.52 -12.90
CA ALA A 12 12.96 -4.78 -12.82
C ALA A 12 11.61 -4.55 -12.17
N ARG A 13 10.53 -5.04 -12.80
CA ARG A 13 9.16 -4.94 -12.28
C ARG A 13 8.62 -6.31 -11.87
N ILE A 14 8.02 -6.37 -10.70
CA ILE A 14 7.34 -7.55 -10.18
C ILE A 14 5.88 -7.20 -9.97
N VAL A 15 4.97 -8.01 -10.52
CA VAL A 15 3.53 -7.88 -10.25
C VAL A 15 3.21 -8.57 -8.93
N LEU A 16 2.53 -7.86 -8.03
CA LEU A 16 2.14 -8.33 -6.70
C LEU A 16 0.67 -8.77 -6.67
N CYS A 17 -0.21 -8.04 -7.34
CA CYS A 17 -1.61 -8.39 -7.48
C CYS A 17 -2.21 -7.83 -8.77
N SER A 18 -3.39 -8.33 -9.14
CA SER A 18 -4.15 -7.90 -10.32
C SER A 18 -5.65 -7.97 -10.04
N ASN A 19 -6.45 -7.26 -10.83
CA ASN A 19 -7.90 -7.29 -10.74
C ASN A 19 -8.55 -7.81 -12.03
N ARG A 20 -9.87 -7.98 -12.03
CA ARG A 20 -10.61 -8.59 -13.17
C ARG A 20 -10.64 -7.71 -14.42
N LEU A 21 -10.35 -6.42 -14.28
CA LEU A 21 -10.29 -5.46 -15.38
C LEU A 21 -8.90 -5.40 -16.05
N GLY A 22 -7.96 -6.23 -15.59
CA GLY A 22 -6.61 -6.28 -16.13
C GLY A 22 -5.68 -5.18 -15.58
N ALA A 23 -6.09 -4.48 -14.52
CA ALA A 23 -5.17 -3.63 -13.79
C ALA A 23 -4.24 -4.50 -12.92
N VAL A 24 -3.03 -4.00 -12.71
CA VAL A 24 -2.01 -4.66 -11.90
C VAL A 24 -1.42 -3.68 -10.90
N CYS A 25 -1.09 -4.18 -9.70
CA CYS A 25 -0.19 -3.48 -8.79
C CYS A 25 1.08 -4.29 -8.60
N GLY A 26 2.21 -3.61 -8.59
CA GLY A 26 3.51 -4.23 -8.53
C GLY A 26 4.53 -3.33 -7.85
N CYS A 27 5.79 -3.77 -7.86
CA CYS A 27 6.92 -2.96 -7.46
C CYS A 27 7.99 -2.93 -8.54
N GLU A 28 8.66 -1.79 -8.67
CA GLU A 28 9.77 -1.53 -9.57
C GLU A 28 11.05 -1.32 -8.76
N TYR A 29 12.08 -2.08 -9.10
CA TYR A 29 13.43 -1.95 -8.58
C TYR A 29 14.28 -1.23 -9.63
N ALA A 30 15.04 -0.24 -9.18
CA ALA A 30 16.02 0.46 -10.00
C ALA A 30 17.33 0.57 -9.21
N GLU A 31 18.47 0.47 -9.88
CA GLU A 31 19.78 0.55 -9.22
C GLU A 31 19.97 1.86 -8.47
N GLU A 32 19.44 2.96 -9.01
CA GLU A 32 19.44 4.30 -8.41
C GLU A 32 18.71 4.37 -7.06
N TRP A 33 17.83 3.42 -6.74
CA TRP A 33 17.10 3.36 -5.48
C TRP A 33 17.72 2.35 -4.48
N GLY A 34 18.82 1.70 -4.85
CA GLY A 34 19.49 0.70 -4.04
C GLY A 34 18.58 -0.51 -3.77
N THR A 35 18.35 -0.84 -2.49
CA THR A 35 17.46 -1.94 -2.10
C THR A 35 15.98 -1.57 -2.07
N ARG A 36 15.64 -0.31 -2.37
CA ARG A 36 14.25 0.17 -2.35
C ARG A 36 13.58 -0.12 -3.67
N CYS A 37 12.26 -0.32 -3.61
CA CYS A 37 11.41 -0.37 -4.79
C CYS A 37 10.31 0.69 -4.68
N ARG A 38 9.78 1.12 -5.83
CA ARG A 38 8.56 1.93 -5.91
C ARG A 38 7.40 1.06 -6.30
N HIS A 39 6.27 1.20 -5.63
CA HIS A 39 5.07 0.46 -5.94
C HIS A 39 4.30 1.19 -7.02
N PHE A 40 3.78 0.46 -7.99
CA PHE A 40 3.01 1.03 -9.08
C PHE A 40 1.64 0.38 -9.17
N TYR A 41 0.70 1.18 -9.64
CA TYR A 41 -0.55 0.77 -10.27
C TYR A 41 -0.36 0.89 -11.78
N TRP A 42 -0.84 -0.08 -12.54
CA TRP A 42 -0.94 0.04 -13.99
C TRP A 42 -2.29 -0.43 -14.48
N SER A 43 -2.83 0.29 -15.47
CA SER A 43 -3.94 -0.16 -16.29
C SER A 43 -3.76 0.35 -17.71
N ASN A 44 -4.48 -0.26 -18.66
CA ASN A 44 -4.42 0.16 -20.05
C ASN A 44 -4.97 1.59 -20.27
N GLU A 45 -5.86 2.04 -19.39
CA GLU A 45 -6.47 3.37 -19.44
C GLU A 45 -5.57 4.44 -18.81
N LEU A 46 -5.02 4.16 -17.63
CA LEU A 46 -4.29 5.16 -16.83
C LEU A 46 -2.78 5.13 -17.03
N GLY A 47 -2.26 4.09 -17.69
CA GLY A 47 -0.83 3.85 -17.74
C GLY A 47 -0.26 3.53 -16.35
N LEU A 48 1.03 3.78 -16.17
CA LEU A 48 1.74 3.51 -14.91
C LEU A 48 1.65 4.71 -13.97
N ILE A 49 1.22 4.46 -12.73
CA ILE A 49 1.13 5.44 -11.66
C ILE A 49 1.85 4.87 -10.44
N TYR A 50 2.77 5.62 -9.85
CA TYR A 50 3.37 5.20 -8.59
C TYR A 50 2.43 5.48 -7.41
N LEU A 51 2.40 4.54 -6.45
CA LEU A 51 1.58 4.67 -5.25
C LEU A 51 2.19 5.68 -4.28
N GLU A 52 3.52 5.69 -4.16
CA GLU A 52 4.22 6.64 -3.31
C GLU A 52 4.13 8.06 -3.89
N PRO A 53 4.03 9.10 -3.04
CA PRO A 53 4.10 10.47 -3.49
C PRO A 53 5.42 10.72 -4.24
N ASP A 54 5.37 11.57 -5.27
CA ASP A 54 6.58 12.01 -5.98
C ASP A 54 7.46 12.83 -5.04
N LEU A 55 8.44 12.15 -4.45
CA LEU A 55 9.47 12.75 -3.61
C LEU A 55 10.78 12.74 -4.38
N PRO A 56 11.58 13.82 -4.30
CA PRO A 56 12.93 13.82 -4.83
C PRO A 56 13.75 12.66 -4.25
N ALA A 57 14.61 12.05 -5.07
CA ALA A 57 15.55 11.04 -4.62
C ALA A 57 16.37 11.57 -3.43
N GLY A 58 16.52 10.74 -2.38
CA GLY A 58 17.32 11.08 -1.20
C GLY A 58 16.55 11.60 0.02
N ILE A 59 15.21 11.71 -0.03
CA ILE A 59 14.42 12.04 1.17
C ILE A 59 14.28 10.79 2.08
N PRO A 60 14.64 10.89 3.37
CA PRO A 60 14.69 9.75 4.31
C PRO A 60 13.33 9.16 4.72
N ASP A 61 12.19 9.67 4.22
CA ASP A 61 10.86 9.26 4.70
C ASP A 61 9.86 8.83 3.62
N THR A 62 10.32 8.33 2.46
CA THR A 62 9.39 7.59 1.59
C THR A 62 8.93 6.33 2.32
N PRO A 63 7.61 6.12 2.51
CA PRO A 63 7.14 4.94 3.22
C PRO A 63 7.51 3.67 2.46
N GLU A 64 8.01 2.67 3.18
CA GLU A 64 8.15 1.31 2.64
C GLU A 64 6.75 0.68 2.61
N LEU A 65 6.25 0.36 1.41
CA LEU A 65 4.94 -0.25 1.25
C LEU A 65 5.05 -1.78 1.15
N THR A 66 3.99 -2.44 1.59
CA THR A 66 3.71 -3.85 1.30
C THR A 66 2.27 -3.92 0.84
N VAL A 67 2.06 -4.23 -0.43
CA VAL A 67 0.73 -4.38 -1.03
C VAL A 67 0.18 -5.75 -0.69
N PHE A 68 -1.10 -5.81 -0.27
CA PHE A 68 -1.77 -7.08 0.03
C PHE A 68 -2.88 -7.41 -0.96
N GLU A 69 -3.70 -6.44 -1.36
CA GLU A 69 -4.83 -6.69 -2.27
C GLU A 69 -5.22 -5.44 -3.06
N MET A 70 -5.90 -5.69 -4.17
CA MET A 70 -6.57 -4.69 -5.00
C MET A 70 -7.98 -5.18 -5.35
N ASN A 71 -8.96 -4.27 -5.38
CA ASN A 71 -10.30 -4.57 -5.91
C ASN A 71 -10.48 -4.13 -7.38
N ASP A 72 -11.64 -4.41 -7.97
CA ASP A 72 -11.93 -4.08 -9.38
C ASP A 72 -12.12 -2.58 -9.61
N ARG A 73 -12.23 -1.76 -8.55
CA ARG A 73 -12.21 -0.29 -8.64
C ARG A 73 -10.78 0.27 -8.68
N GLY A 74 -9.77 -0.58 -8.60
CA GLY A 74 -8.36 -0.17 -8.57
C GLY A 74 -7.91 0.38 -7.21
N GLU A 75 -8.70 0.21 -6.15
CA GLU A 75 -8.30 0.57 -4.79
C GLU A 75 -7.33 -0.47 -4.26
N VAL A 76 -6.18 -0.02 -3.77
CA VAL A 76 -5.09 -0.89 -3.29
C VAL A 76 -4.93 -0.74 -1.80
N VAL A 77 -4.79 -1.86 -1.08
CA VAL A 77 -4.61 -1.85 0.37
C VAL A 77 -3.35 -2.59 0.78
N GLY A 78 -2.83 -2.21 1.95
CA GLY A 78 -1.66 -2.87 2.50
C GLY A 78 -1.17 -2.30 3.82
N ALA A 79 0.13 -2.43 4.04
CA ALA A 79 0.84 -1.83 5.16
C ALA A 79 1.94 -0.90 4.65
N MET A 80 2.10 0.24 5.32
CA MET A 80 3.17 1.19 5.09
C MET A 80 4.03 1.31 6.34
N ARG A 81 5.32 1.57 6.17
CA ARG A 81 6.27 1.80 7.26
C ARG A 81 7.05 3.07 6.98
N SER A 82 6.85 4.08 7.81
CA SER A 82 7.61 5.34 7.76
C SER A 82 8.79 5.25 8.73
N GLN A 83 9.95 5.76 8.30
CA GLN A 83 11.13 5.84 9.17
C GLN A 83 10.95 6.95 10.22
N ALA A 84 10.24 8.03 9.89
CA ALA A 84 10.00 9.13 10.80
C ALA A 84 9.08 8.78 11.99
N ARG A 85 8.23 7.74 11.87
CA ARG A 85 7.24 7.37 12.90
C ARG A 85 7.65 6.16 13.74
N GLU A 86 8.87 6.17 14.27
CA GLU A 86 9.40 5.09 15.13
C GLU A 86 9.26 3.69 14.51
N ASN A 87 9.32 3.60 13.18
CA ASN A 87 9.26 2.33 12.49
C ASN A 87 7.91 1.57 12.64
N SER A 88 6.83 2.27 13.01
CA SER A 88 5.51 1.68 13.13
C SER A 88 4.94 1.30 11.77
N ARG A 89 4.26 0.14 11.70
CA ARG A 89 3.46 -0.24 10.54
C ARG A 89 2.09 0.41 10.65
N HIS A 90 1.66 1.06 9.59
CA HIS A 90 0.35 1.69 9.47
C HIS A 90 -0.40 1.03 8.30
N ALA A 91 -1.69 0.77 8.48
CA ALA A 91 -2.54 0.33 7.39
C ALA A 91 -2.74 1.47 6.38
N PHE A 92 -2.70 1.15 5.09
CA PHE A 92 -2.95 2.13 4.04
C PHE A 92 -4.06 1.70 3.10
N VAL A 93 -4.67 2.71 2.47
CA VAL A 93 -5.43 2.56 1.23
C VAL A 93 -4.89 3.56 0.22
N TRP A 94 -4.72 3.13 -1.02
CA TRP A 94 -4.41 3.98 -2.15
C TRP A 94 -5.58 4.00 -3.11
N THR A 95 -5.94 5.19 -3.57
CA THR A 95 -6.90 5.37 -4.65
C THR A 95 -6.31 6.31 -5.68
N GLN A 96 -6.75 6.20 -6.94
CA GLN A 96 -6.29 7.11 -8.00
C GLN A 96 -6.57 8.58 -7.65
N THR A 97 -7.70 8.87 -7.02
CA THR A 97 -8.17 10.24 -6.77
C THR A 97 -7.56 10.89 -5.54
N GLN A 98 -7.17 10.11 -4.53
CA GLN A 98 -6.66 10.63 -3.25
C GLN A 98 -5.21 10.25 -2.98
N GLY A 99 -4.61 9.39 -3.81
CA GLY A 99 -3.28 8.87 -3.60
C GLY A 99 -3.18 7.95 -2.38
N LEU A 100 -1.97 7.84 -1.83
CA LEU A 100 -1.66 7.00 -0.67
C LEU A 100 -2.18 7.65 0.62
N GLN A 101 -3.10 6.98 1.32
CA GLN A 101 -3.69 7.45 2.56
C GLN A 101 -3.34 6.52 3.73
N ASP A 102 -2.97 7.10 4.87
CA ASP A 102 -2.82 6.40 6.13
C ASP A 102 -4.18 6.28 6.83
N LEU A 103 -4.67 5.05 6.97
CA LEU A 103 -5.99 4.79 7.56
C LEU A 103 -6.08 5.26 9.02
N ASN A 104 -4.95 5.35 9.75
CA ASN A 104 -4.95 5.88 11.12
C ASN A 104 -5.21 7.38 11.17
N GLN A 105 -4.89 8.14 10.12
CA GLN A 105 -5.19 9.57 10.04
C GLN A 105 -6.67 9.82 9.74
N MET A 106 -7.34 8.85 9.11
CA MET A 106 -8.76 8.91 8.77
C MET A 106 -9.67 8.59 9.97
N LEU A 107 -9.17 7.88 10.99
CA LEU A 107 -9.93 7.51 12.20
C LEU A 107 -10.20 8.67 13.20
N THR A 108 -10.07 9.93 12.78
CA THR A 108 -10.02 11.09 13.68
C THR A 108 -11.37 11.48 14.33
N THR A 109 -12.48 10.81 14.03
CA THR A 109 -13.84 11.21 14.45
C THR A 109 -14.57 10.25 15.42
N GLY A 110 -13.88 9.37 16.17
CA GLY A 110 -14.54 8.46 17.10
C GLY A 110 -13.70 7.90 18.25
N SER A 111 -14.33 7.10 19.12
CA SER A 111 -13.83 6.44 20.34
C SER A 111 -12.65 5.45 20.15
N ASP A 112 -12.09 5.35 18.95
CA ASP A 112 -11.05 4.37 18.58
C ASP A 112 -9.62 4.94 18.56
N LYS A 113 -9.37 6.03 19.29
CA LYS A 113 -7.99 6.56 19.47
C LYS A 113 -7.04 5.58 20.16
N ASP A 114 -7.55 4.53 20.80
CA ASP A 114 -6.74 3.46 21.39
C ASP A 114 -6.46 2.31 20.41
N VAL A 115 -6.78 2.42 19.12
CA VAL A 115 -6.43 1.41 18.12
C VAL A 115 -5.40 1.95 17.15
N LEU A 116 -4.31 1.22 16.98
CA LEU A 116 -3.40 1.39 15.85
C LEU A 116 -3.74 0.35 14.79
N LEU A 117 -4.12 0.80 13.60
CA LEU A 117 -4.29 -0.04 12.42
C LEU A 117 -2.93 -0.30 11.78
N GLU A 118 -2.51 -1.56 11.72
CA GLU A 118 -1.15 -1.94 11.31
C GLU A 118 -1.10 -2.46 9.87
N ALA A 119 -2.17 -3.09 9.39
CA ALA A 119 -2.23 -3.69 8.05
C ALA A 119 -3.67 -3.81 7.55
N ALA A 120 -3.99 -3.22 6.41
CA ALA A 120 -5.24 -3.46 5.70
C ALA A 120 -5.10 -4.76 4.91
N VAL A 121 -5.70 -5.84 5.41
CA VAL A 121 -5.43 -7.23 5.00
C VAL A 121 -6.15 -7.58 3.70
N CYS A 122 -7.41 -7.15 3.58
CA CYS A 122 -8.21 -7.39 2.39
C CYS A 122 -9.21 -6.27 2.14
N ILE A 123 -9.66 -6.15 0.90
CA ILE A 123 -10.64 -5.17 0.45
C ILE A 123 -11.68 -5.84 -0.46
N ASN A 124 -12.97 -5.58 -0.21
CA ASN A 124 -14.02 -6.04 -1.12
C ASN A 124 -14.34 -5.00 -2.21
N GLN A 125 -15.22 -5.37 -3.15
CA GLN A 125 -15.60 -4.51 -4.27
C GLN A 125 -16.36 -3.23 -3.87
N ASN A 126 -16.90 -3.20 -2.66
CA ASN A 126 -17.56 -2.01 -2.11
C ASN A 126 -16.58 -1.07 -1.39
N GLY A 127 -15.32 -1.46 -1.22
CA GLY A 127 -14.31 -0.71 -0.47
C GLY A 127 -14.36 -0.95 1.04
N THR A 128 -15.08 -1.98 1.48
CA THR A 128 -14.97 -2.43 2.88
C THR A 128 -13.63 -3.13 3.06
N ILE A 129 -12.90 -2.77 4.12
CA ILE A 129 -11.54 -3.24 4.37
C ILE A 129 -11.51 -4.00 5.70
N LEU A 130 -10.98 -5.23 5.68
CA LEU A 130 -10.58 -5.91 6.92
C LEU A 130 -9.17 -5.45 7.30
N VAL A 131 -9.02 -4.97 8.52
CA VAL A 131 -7.77 -4.41 9.01
C VAL A 131 -7.31 -5.16 10.26
N ARG A 132 -6.05 -5.55 10.28
CA ARG A 132 -5.37 -6.01 11.51
C ARG A 132 -4.77 -4.79 12.20
N GLY A 133 -4.96 -4.71 13.50
CA GLY A 133 -4.37 -3.69 14.34
C GLY A 133 -4.02 -4.18 15.73
N ARG A 134 -3.79 -3.24 16.63
CA ARG A 134 -3.61 -3.50 18.06
C ARG A 134 -4.15 -2.36 18.90
N ARG A 135 -4.51 -2.66 20.14
CA ARG A 135 -4.75 -1.66 21.17
C ARG A 135 -3.42 -0.98 21.52
N ILE A 136 -3.42 0.35 21.64
CA ILE A 136 -2.20 1.11 21.97
C ILE A 136 -1.84 0.88 23.44
N SER A 137 -2.84 0.98 24.32
CA SER A 137 -2.74 0.83 25.76
C SER A 137 -2.27 -0.56 26.20
N THR A 138 -2.85 -1.63 25.63
CA THR A 138 -2.59 -3.01 26.07
C THR A 138 -1.69 -3.81 25.13
N ARG A 139 -1.35 -3.27 23.95
CA ARG A 139 -0.66 -3.99 22.85
C ARG A 139 -1.39 -5.24 22.35
N GLN A 140 -2.64 -5.46 22.76
CA GLN A 140 -3.44 -6.60 22.32
C GLN A 140 -3.78 -6.48 20.84
N LYS A 141 -3.53 -7.54 20.06
CA LYS A 141 -3.92 -7.59 18.64
C LYS A 141 -5.45 -7.57 18.50
N THR A 142 -5.93 -6.90 17.47
CA THR A 142 -7.35 -6.79 17.14
C THR A 142 -7.57 -6.83 15.63
N PHE A 143 -8.81 -7.06 15.23
CA PHE A 143 -9.27 -6.84 13.86
C PHE A 143 -10.38 -5.80 13.85
N CYS A 144 -10.40 -4.98 12.80
CA CYS A 144 -11.40 -3.96 12.57
C CYS A 144 -11.93 -4.11 11.14
N VAL A 145 -13.20 -3.81 10.94
CA VAL A 145 -13.79 -3.70 9.60
C VAL A 145 -14.05 -2.22 9.36
N LEU A 146 -13.38 -1.66 8.35
CA LEU A 146 -13.59 -0.28 7.93
C LEU A 146 -14.56 -0.26 6.76
N TYR A 147 -15.51 0.67 6.82
CA TYR A 147 -16.46 0.91 5.75
C TYR A 147 -16.04 2.16 4.96
N PRO A 148 -16.30 2.19 3.65
CA PRO A 148 -16.08 3.40 2.86
C PRO A 148 -16.91 4.55 3.44
N VAL A 149 -16.33 5.76 3.46
CA VAL A 149 -17.08 6.97 3.79
C VAL A 149 -17.92 7.33 2.56
N GLN A 150 -19.24 7.51 2.75
CA GLN A 150 -20.16 7.95 1.68
C GLN A 150 -19.92 9.41 1.29
#